data_AF-A0A7C5NAM5-F1
#
_entry.id   AF-A0A7C5NAM5-F1
#
_cell.length_a   1.000
_cell.length_b   1.000
_cell.length_c   1.000
_cell.angle_alpha   90.00
_cell.angle_beta   90.00
_cell.angle_gamma   90.00
#
_symmetry.space_group_name_H-M   'P 1'
#
loop_
_entity.id
_entity.type
_entity.pdbx_description
1 polymer ?
#
loop_
_entity_poly.entity_id
_entity_poly.type
_entity_poly.pdbx_seq_one_letter_code
_entity_poly.pdbx_strand_id
1 'polypeptide(L)'
;DCLFDRTVAGVMYWSLTNAGQSCGAIERVFVEDPIADRFVEALATAVSRLRVTGDPRTSDVGPLANERQLEVVDTHVQDAIAKGAVVVCGGRPTGDGYWFEPTVLDRCTTEMLVMREPTFGPVIPVGRVPNAEVAIHATNECRYGLTASVWSQDLSRAEAYAKRLHVGTAYVNNHSFTGAMPAAPWTGVKGSGTGVASGEFALNHYTRPRSLVIDRNEGADAWWFPMDGALEELGIRLSDASLGNGLAALKVPLLLWRRRRTVLGFVRTAPRETTAPRKTSMLTQALLMLRPKRHTRR
;
A
#
# COMPACT_ATOMS: atom_id res chain seq x y z
N ASP A 1 4.49 28.25 -12.86
CA ASP A 1 3.53 29.33 -12.53
C ASP A 1 2.92 29.16 -11.12
N CYS A 2 3.63 28.55 -10.18
CA CYS A 2 3.09 28.26 -8.85
C CYS A 2 2.74 29.54 -8.05
N LEU A 3 1.94 29.38 -6.99
CA LEU A 3 1.78 30.40 -5.95
C LEU A 3 3.13 30.52 -5.21
N PHE A 4 3.98 31.44 -5.65
CA PHE A 4 5.41 31.43 -5.35
C PHE A 4 5.73 31.35 -3.84
N ASP A 5 5.28 32.33 -3.04
CA ASP A 5 5.58 32.38 -1.61
C ASP A 5 5.00 31.18 -0.85
N ARG A 6 3.79 30.77 -1.23
CA ARG A 6 3.14 29.57 -0.66
C ARG A 6 3.93 28.30 -0.98
N THR A 7 4.48 28.22 -2.18
CA THR A 7 5.26 27.06 -2.64
C THR A 7 6.59 26.99 -1.89
N VAL A 8 7.29 28.12 -1.75
CA VAL A 8 8.52 28.19 -0.95
C VAL A 8 8.26 27.76 0.50
N ALA A 9 7.22 28.32 1.14
CA ALA A 9 6.88 27.97 2.51
C ALA A 9 6.46 26.50 2.66
N GLY A 10 5.66 25.98 1.72
CA GLY A 10 5.21 24.59 1.72
C GLY A 10 6.34 23.59 1.49
N VAL A 11 7.22 23.86 0.53
CA VAL A 11 8.40 23.02 0.27
C VAL A 11 9.32 23.01 1.48
N MET A 12 9.65 24.18 2.05
CA MET A 12 10.46 24.27 3.26
C MET A 12 9.85 23.45 4.41
N TYR A 13 8.57 23.65 4.71
CA TYR A 13 7.90 22.98 5.83
C TYR A 13 7.86 21.45 5.66
N TRP A 14 7.42 20.96 4.50
CA TRP A 14 7.27 19.53 4.26
C TRP A 14 8.58 18.79 3.99
N SER A 15 9.67 19.51 3.73
CA SER A 15 11.01 18.91 3.67
C SER A 15 11.68 18.85 5.05
N LEU A 16 11.41 19.82 5.93
CA LEU A 16 12.18 20.00 7.18
C LEU A 16 11.42 19.66 8.47
N THR A 17 10.09 19.47 8.41
CA THR A 17 9.33 19.01 9.58
C THR A 17 9.90 17.68 10.11
N ASN A 18 10.01 17.55 11.43
CA ASN A 18 10.73 16.45 12.09
C ASN A 18 12.20 16.28 11.61
N ALA A 19 12.87 17.38 11.24
CA ALA A 19 14.19 17.37 10.61
C ALA A 19 14.26 16.51 9.34
N GLY A 20 13.17 16.46 8.57
CA GLY A 20 13.06 15.65 7.35
C GLY A 20 12.96 14.14 7.59
N GLN A 21 12.85 13.70 8.85
CA GLN A 21 12.73 12.29 9.22
C GLN A 21 11.28 11.82 9.09
N SER A 22 10.77 11.80 7.86
CA SER A 22 9.40 11.36 7.55
C SER A 22 9.36 10.65 6.20
N CYS A 23 8.73 9.48 6.15
CA CYS A 23 8.56 8.73 4.90
C CYS A 23 7.82 9.51 3.80
N GLY A 24 6.98 10.48 4.20
CA GLY A 24 6.23 11.33 3.29
C GLY A 24 6.84 12.73 3.10
N ALA A 25 8.07 12.96 3.53
CA ALA A 25 8.74 14.26 3.34
C ALA A 25 8.97 14.57 1.86
N ILE A 26 9.09 15.86 1.55
CA ILE A 26 9.66 16.28 0.27
C ILE A 26 11.17 16.09 0.37
N GLU A 27 11.67 15.01 -0.22
CA GLU A 27 13.11 14.74 -0.26
C GLU A 27 13.77 15.17 -1.57
N ARG A 28 12.98 15.57 -2.59
CA ARG A 28 13.47 15.97 -3.91
C ARG A 28 12.56 17.04 -4.50
N VAL A 29 13.15 18.12 -4.99
CA VAL A 29 12.42 19.21 -5.64
C VAL A 29 12.87 19.32 -7.08
N PHE A 30 11.93 19.26 -8.02
CA PHE A 30 12.19 19.61 -9.42
C PHE A 30 11.56 20.97 -9.72
N VAL A 31 12.36 21.91 -10.20
CA VAL A 31 11.94 23.29 -10.51
C VAL A 31 12.21 23.62 -11.96
N GLU A 32 11.25 24.25 -12.64
CA GLU A 32 11.44 24.65 -14.04
C GLU A 32 12.47 25.80 -14.14
N ASP A 33 13.38 25.70 -15.11
CA ASP A 33 14.51 26.63 -15.32
C ASP A 33 14.13 28.11 -15.23
N PRO A 34 13.01 28.60 -15.82
CA PRO A 34 12.67 30.02 -15.80
C PRO A 34 12.43 30.62 -14.41
N ILE A 35 12.15 29.79 -13.40
CA ILE A 35 11.91 30.25 -12.02
C ILE A 35 12.97 29.74 -11.03
N ALA A 36 13.90 28.88 -11.47
CA ALA A 36 14.80 28.14 -10.61
C ALA A 36 15.67 29.04 -9.73
N ASP A 37 16.32 30.06 -10.30
CA ASP A 37 17.20 30.96 -9.55
C ASP A 37 16.46 31.66 -8.42
N ARG A 38 15.34 32.32 -8.74
CA ARG A 38 14.51 33.04 -7.77
C ARG A 38 13.97 32.09 -6.71
N PHE A 39 13.53 30.89 -7.10
CA PHE A 39 12.98 29.90 -6.18
C PHE A 39 14.04 29.40 -5.19
N VAL A 40 15.23 29.03 -5.67
CA VAL A 40 16.35 28.55 -4.85
C VAL A 40 16.80 29.62 -3.87
N GLU A 41 16.95 30.87 -4.34
CA GLU A 41 17.34 32.00 -3.49
C GLU A 41 16.31 32.26 -2.37
N ALA A 42 15.01 32.28 -2.73
CA ALA A 42 13.94 32.50 -1.76
C ALA A 42 13.85 31.35 -0.75
N LEU A 43 14.02 30.11 -1.20
CA LEU A 43 14.03 28.92 -0.35
C LEU A 43 15.22 28.94 0.60
N ALA A 44 16.43 29.18 0.11
CA ALA A 44 17.63 29.26 0.95
C ALA A 44 17.55 30.41 1.96
N THR A 45 17.00 31.56 1.57
CA THR A 45 16.76 32.70 2.46
C THR A 45 15.79 32.33 3.58
N ALA A 46 14.71 31.62 3.27
CA ALA A 46 13.74 31.17 4.26
C ALA A 46 14.35 30.11 5.20
N VAL A 47 15.06 29.12 4.64
CA VAL A 47 15.70 28.03 5.41
C VAL A 47 16.78 28.58 6.36
N SER A 48 17.58 29.55 5.92
CA SER A 48 18.65 30.17 6.73
C SER A 48 18.13 30.95 7.94
N ARG A 49 16.81 31.22 8.03
CA ARG A 49 16.18 31.87 9.19
C ARG A 49 15.75 30.87 10.27
N LEU A 50 15.78 29.57 9.99
CA LEU A 50 15.41 28.53 10.96
C LEU A 50 16.50 28.40 12.03
N ARG A 51 16.08 28.33 13.29
CA ARG A 51 16.99 28.22 14.43
C ARG A 51 17.37 26.76 14.68
N VAL A 52 18.67 26.52 14.87
CA VAL A 52 19.23 25.27 15.39
C VAL A 52 20.17 25.63 16.53
N THR A 53 19.70 25.46 17.75
CA THR A 53 20.34 26.02 18.96
C THR A 53 21.03 24.96 19.82
N GLY A 54 20.91 23.68 19.47
CA GLY A 54 21.35 22.56 20.32
C GLY A 54 20.33 22.16 21.41
N ASP A 55 19.25 22.93 21.61
CA ASP A 55 18.13 22.58 22.51
C ASP A 55 16.84 22.40 21.68
N PRO A 56 16.19 21.21 21.71
CA PRO A 56 14.94 20.96 20.98
C PRO A 56 13.79 21.92 21.34
N ARG A 57 13.83 22.57 22.50
CA ARG A 57 12.79 23.52 22.95
C ARG A 57 12.93 24.91 22.34
N THR A 58 14.10 25.24 21.77
CA THR A 58 14.39 26.57 21.21
C THR A 58 14.80 26.52 19.73
N SER A 59 14.92 25.31 19.16
CA SER A 59 15.19 25.08 17.74
C SER A 59 13.88 24.95 16.94
N ASP A 60 13.89 25.43 15.70
CA ASP A 60 12.81 25.22 14.74
C ASP A 60 12.94 23.85 14.04
N VAL A 61 14.17 23.35 13.89
CA VAL A 61 14.49 22.02 13.33
C VAL A 61 15.27 21.24 14.38
N GLY A 62 14.75 20.06 14.78
CA GLY A 62 15.35 19.22 15.82
C GLY A 62 16.58 18.40 15.37
N PRO A 63 17.17 17.59 16.26
CA PRO A 63 18.28 16.72 15.90
C PRO A 63 17.80 15.51 15.09
N LEU A 64 18.74 14.86 14.40
CA LEU A 64 18.55 13.53 13.87
C LEU A 64 18.47 12.50 14.99
N ALA A 65 17.79 11.38 14.73
CA ALA A 65 17.46 10.39 15.75
C ALA A 65 18.69 9.69 16.35
N ASN A 66 19.78 9.56 15.59
CA ASN A 66 21.00 8.88 16.00
C ASN A 66 22.19 9.24 15.09
N GLU A 67 23.39 8.85 15.52
CA GLU A 67 24.66 9.02 14.81
C GLU A 67 24.64 8.42 13.40
N ARG A 68 24.12 7.19 13.25
CA ARG A 68 24.04 6.55 11.92
C ARG A 68 23.23 7.38 10.92
N GLN A 69 22.13 8.00 11.37
CA GLN A 69 21.34 8.88 10.49
C GLN A 69 22.12 10.15 10.14
N LEU A 70 22.88 10.71 11.08
CA LEU A 70 23.78 11.84 10.82
C LEU A 70 24.82 11.50 9.75
N GLU A 71 25.45 10.32 9.84
CA GLU A 71 26.42 9.83 8.85
C GLU A 71 25.79 9.65 7.47
N VAL A 72 24.56 9.12 7.38
CA VAL A 72 23.84 8.97 6.10
C VAL A 72 23.58 10.34 5.47
N VAL A 73 23.07 11.29 6.25
CA VAL A 73 22.77 12.64 5.77
C VAL A 73 24.04 13.33 5.29
N ASP A 74 25.11 13.30 6.08
CA ASP A 74 26.39 13.89 5.68
C ASP A 74 26.95 13.22 4.41
N THR A 75 26.95 11.88 4.35
CA THR A 75 27.39 11.12 3.17
C THR A 75 26.64 11.52 1.91
N HIS A 76 25.31 11.67 2.00
CA HIS A 76 24.48 12.07 0.86
C HIS A 76 24.81 13.49 0.41
N VAL A 77 25.00 14.42 1.35
CA VAL A 77 25.40 15.81 1.04
C VAL A 77 26.79 15.86 0.42
N GLN A 78 27.78 15.16 0.98
CA GLN A 78 29.13 15.10 0.43
C GLN A 78 29.17 14.47 -0.97
N ASP A 79 28.39 13.41 -1.22
CA ASP A 79 28.23 12.82 -2.55
C ASP A 79 27.69 13.83 -3.57
N ALA A 80 26.66 14.59 -3.17
CA ALA A 80 26.08 15.62 -4.01
C ALA A 80 27.12 16.71 -4.36
N ILE A 81 27.86 17.20 -3.37
CA ILE A 81 28.93 18.20 -3.55
C ILE A 81 30.01 17.66 -4.48
N ALA A 82 30.49 16.44 -4.26
CA ALA A 82 31.51 15.80 -5.09
C ALA A 82 31.07 15.64 -6.56
N LYS A 83 29.75 15.54 -6.81
CA LYS A 83 29.15 15.45 -8.15
C LYS A 83 28.69 16.80 -8.72
N GLY A 84 29.01 17.91 -8.05
CA GLY A 84 28.79 19.26 -8.57
C GLY A 84 27.49 19.96 -8.12
N ALA A 85 26.81 19.44 -7.09
CA ALA A 85 25.75 20.21 -6.42
C ALA A 85 26.34 21.46 -5.76
N VAL A 86 25.54 22.53 -5.70
CA VAL A 86 25.89 23.79 -5.05
C VAL A 86 25.21 23.85 -3.69
N VAL A 87 25.99 23.96 -2.61
CA VAL A 87 25.45 24.27 -1.28
C VAL A 87 25.05 25.74 -1.25
N VAL A 88 23.76 26.02 -1.13
CA VAL A 88 23.24 27.39 -1.07
C VAL A 88 23.17 27.89 0.37
N CYS A 89 22.81 26.99 1.30
CA CYS A 89 22.93 27.19 2.74
C CYS A 89 23.05 25.85 3.47
N GLY A 90 23.59 25.87 4.69
CA GLY A 90 23.81 24.68 5.52
C GLY A 90 24.92 23.77 4.97
N GLY A 91 24.65 22.47 4.94
CA GLY A 91 25.48 21.47 4.27
C GLY A 91 26.45 20.71 5.16
N ARG A 92 26.28 20.78 6.49
CA ARG A 92 27.18 20.12 7.44
C ARG A 92 26.53 19.83 8.80
N PRO A 93 27.10 18.88 9.57
CA PRO A 93 26.80 18.73 11.00
C PRO A 93 27.14 20.02 11.78
N THR A 94 26.39 20.32 12.84
CA THR A 94 26.69 21.49 13.69
C THR A 94 27.90 21.26 14.61
N GLY A 95 28.31 19.99 14.80
CA GLY A 95 29.40 19.58 15.68
C GLY A 95 28.98 19.36 17.14
N ASP A 96 27.72 19.58 17.48
CA ASP A 96 27.14 19.25 18.78
C ASP A 96 26.00 18.24 18.58
N GLY A 97 25.97 17.17 19.38
CA GLY A 97 25.00 16.07 19.27
C GLY A 97 24.81 15.53 17.85
N TYR A 98 23.55 15.18 17.52
CA TYR A 98 23.16 14.67 16.20
C TYR A 98 22.47 15.74 15.35
N TRP A 99 22.90 16.98 15.49
CA TRP A 99 22.30 18.12 14.82
C TRP A 99 22.97 18.37 13.46
N PHE A 100 22.16 18.69 12.46
CA PHE A 100 22.60 18.99 11.11
C PHE A 100 21.98 20.29 10.63
N GLU A 101 22.77 21.15 9.97
CA GLU A 101 22.28 22.44 9.48
C GLU A 101 21.19 22.22 8.42
N PRO A 102 20.01 22.88 8.50
CA PRO A 102 19.01 22.85 7.44
C PRO A 102 19.64 23.29 6.12
N THR A 103 19.58 22.40 5.12
CA THR A 103 20.42 22.49 3.93
C THR A 103 19.58 22.65 2.68
N VAL A 104 19.96 23.60 1.82
CA VAL A 104 19.45 23.69 0.45
C VAL A 104 20.59 23.42 -0.51
N LEU A 105 20.42 22.40 -1.36
CA LEU A 105 21.34 22.08 -2.44
C LEU A 105 20.68 22.46 -3.77
N ASP A 106 21.43 23.13 -4.64
CA ASP A 106 21.01 23.45 -6.00
C ASP A 106 21.83 22.66 -7.03
N ARG A 107 21.31 22.61 -8.27
CA ARG A 107 21.91 21.89 -9.39
C ARG A 107 22.07 20.39 -9.11
N CYS A 108 21.17 19.82 -8.31
CA CYS A 108 21.17 18.40 -8.05
C CYS A 108 20.72 17.61 -9.28
N THR A 109 21.43 16.52 -9.57
CA THR A 109 21.11 15.61 -10.67
C THR A 109 20.67 14.25 -10.14
N THR A 110 19.98 13.47 -10.97
CA THR A 110 19.51 12.11 -10.61
C THR A 110 20.65 11.11 -10.38
N GLU A 111 21.91 11.48 -10.56
CA GLU A 111 23.08 10.65 -10.24
C GLU A 111 23.56 10.80 -8.79
N MET A 112 23.06 11.81 -8.08
CA MET A 112 23.44 12.11 -6.68
C MET A 112 22.58 11.29 -5.70
N LEU A 113 23.17 10.86 -4.59
CA LEU A 113 22.46 10.06 -3.58
C LEU A 113 21.23 10.78 -3.04
N VAL A 114 21.33 12.10 -2.76
CA VAL A 114 20.19 12.94 -2.34
C VAL A 114 18.99 12.92 -3.31
N MET A 115 19.19 12.54 -4.58
CA MET A 115 18.12 12.45 -5.59
C MET A 115 17.63 11.02 -5.86
N ARG A 116 18.26 10.00 -5.26
CA ARG A 116 18.00 8.56 -5.53
C ARG A 116 17.61 7.76 -4.30
N GLU A 117 18.27 8.01 -3.19
CA GLU A 117 18.14 7.25 -1.95
C GLU A 117 17.48 8.11 -0.87
N PRO A 118 16.69 7.51 0.05
CA PRO A 118 16.08 8.25 1.14
C PRO A 118 17.14 8.87 2.03
N THR A 119 17.12 10.19 2.16
CA THR A 119 18.07 10.94 2.98
C THR A 119 17.60 11.04 4.42
N PHE A 120 16.28 11.12 4.67
CA PHE A 120 15.72 11.18 6.03
C PHE A 120 16.43 12.23 6.92
N GLY A 121 16.62 13.42 6.38
CA GLY A 121 17.35 14.49 7.04
C GLY A 121 16.94 15.88 6.55
N PRO A 122 17.43 16.95 7.20
CA PRO A 122 16.99 18.31 6.93
C PRO A 122 17.67 18.88 5.66
N VAL A 123 17.51 18.20 4.53
CA VAL A 123 18.15 18.52 3.24
C VAL A 123 17.08 18.68 2.16
N ILE A 124 17.14 19.78 1.42
CA ILE A 124 16.24 20.07 0.29
C ILE A 124 17.07 20.13 -1.00
N PRO A 125 17.24 19.00 -1.71
CA PRO A 125 17.93 18.99 -2.99
C PRO A 125 17.01 19.47 -4.11
N VAL A 126 17.50 20.44 -4.89
CA VAL A 126 16.79 21.08 -5.99
C VAL A 126 17.44 20.71 -7.31
N GLY A 127 16.71 19.95 -8.12
CA GLY A 127 17.02 19.67 -9.51
C GLY A 127 16.30 20.65 -10.43
N ARG A 128 17.03 21.22 -11.39
CA ARG A 128 16.47 22.13 -12.39
C ARG A 128 16.06 21.34 -13.63
N VAL A 129 14.90 21.66 -14.19
CA VAL A 129 14.35 20.96 -15.36
C VAL A 129 13.87 21.97 -16.41
N PRO A 130 13.92 21.63 -17.72
CA PRO A 130 13.46 22.54 -18.76
C PRO A 130 11.93 22.67 -18.81
N ASN A 131 11.19 21.68 -18.28
CA ASN A 131 9.73 21.64 -18.27
C ASN A 131 9.20 20.54 -17.33
N ALA A 132 7.88 20.55 -17.11
CA ALA A 132 7.18 19.59 -16.28
C ALA A 132 7.29 18.13 -16.75
N GLU A 133 7.43 17.86 -18.06
CA GLU A 133 7.52 16.49 -18.59
C GLU A 133 8.79 15.79 -18.07
N VAL A 134 9.91 16.51 -18.07
CA VAL A 134 11.17 16.01 -17.51
C VAL A 134 11.06 15.77 -16.01
N ALA A 135 10.39 16.66 -15.26
CA ALA A 135 10.16 16.46 -13.83
C ALA A 135 9.29 15.23 -13.53
N ILE A 136 8.21 15.01 -14.30
CA ILE A 136 7.33 13.85 -14.16
C ILE A 136 8.13 12.57 -14.43
N HIS A 137 8.92 12.54 -15.50
CA HIS A 137 9.77 11.39 -15.82
C HIS A 137 10.77 11.11 -14.69
N ALA A 138 11.55 12.11 -14.26
CA ALA A 138 12.52 11.95 -13.18
C ALA A 138 11.88 11.55 -11.83
N THR A 139 10.67 12.06 -11.55
CA THR A 139 9.90 11.64 -10.36
C THR A 139 9.54 10.16 -10.45
N ASN A 140 9.07 9.72 -11.61
CA ASN A 140 8.64 8.35 -11.87
C ASN A 140 9.77 7.32 -11.99
N GLU A 141 11.00 7.73 -12.33
CA GLU A 141 12.19 6.87 -12.32
C GLU A 141 12.64 6.50 -10.90
N CYS A 142 12.11 7.17 -9.87
CA CYS A 142 12.39 6.80 -8.48
C CYS A 142 11.93 5.37 -8.17
N ARG A 143 12.78 4.63 -7.43
CA ARG A 143 12.43 3.31 -6.88
C ARG A 143 11.25 3.38 -5.91
N TYR A 144 11.04 4.53 -5.29
CA TYR A 144 9.99 4.78 -4.32
C TYR A 144 8.81 5.54 -4.95
N GLY A 145 7.64 5.41 -4.35
CA GLY A 145 6.40 6.02 -4.81
C GLY A 145 5.37 6.15 -3.70
N LEU A 146 5.72 6.82 -2.59
CA LEU A 146 4.79 7.08 -1.49
C LEU A 146 3.96 8.33 -1.77
N THR A 147 4.61 9.50 -1.74
CA THR A 147 3.98 10.81 -1.98
C THR A 147 4.69 11.60 -3.06
N ALA A 148 3.95 12.45 -3.78
CA ALA A 148 4.52 13.50 -4.64
C ALA A 148 3.53 14.67 -4.77
N SER A 149 4.03 15.88 -5.03
CA SER A 149 3.18 17.05 -5.20
C SER A 149 3.52 17.87 -6.45
N VAL A 150 2.49 18.48 -7.04
CA VAL A 150 2.60 19.45 -8.13
C VAL A 150 2.16 20.81 -7.63
N TRP A 151 2.90 21.87 -7.97
CA TRP A 151 2.63 23.24 -7.52
C TRP A 151 2.42 24.15 -8.74
N SER A 152 1.22 24.69 -8.90
CA SER A 152 0.78 25.45 -10.09
C SER A 152 -0.45 26.30 -9.75
N GLN A 153 -0.59 27.47 -10.38
CA GLN A 153 -1.84 28.22 -10.31
C GLN A 153 -2.90 27.64 -11.26
N ASP A 154 -2.49 27.06 -12.38
CA ASP A 154 -3.37 26.27 -13.23
C ASP A 154 -3.64 24.90 -12.58
N LEU A 155 -4.81 24.78 -11.94
CA LEU A 155 -5.25 23.57 -11.25
C LEU A 155 -5.55 22.42 -12.21
N SER A 156 -6.10 22.72 -13.39
CA SER A 156 -6.43 21.68 -14.38
C SER A 156 -5.16 21.01 -14.90
N ARG A 157 -4.13 21.82 -15.19
CA ARG A 157 -2.82 21.31 -15.58
C ARG A 157 -2.13 20.57 -14.45
N ALA A 158 -2.16 21.09 -13.22
CA ALA A 158 -1.56 20.39 -12.08
C ALA A 158 -2.23 19.06 -11.79
N GLU A 159 -3.55 18.98 -11.88
CA GLU A 159 -4.28 17.71 -11.74
C GLU A 159 -3.88 16.73 -12.84
N ALA A 160 -3.78 17.18 -14.10
CA ALA A 160 -3.33 16.35 -15.21
C ALA A 160 -1.91 15.80 -15.00
N TYR A 161 -0.99 16.61 -14.47
CA TYR A 161 0.35 16.17 -14.10
C TYR A 161 0.33 15.20 -12.91
N ALA A 162 -0.41 15.51 -11.85
CA ALA A 162 -0.52 14.67 -10.66
C ALA A 162 -1.03 13.26 -10.97
N LYS A 163 -2.01 13.12 -11.89
CA LYS A 163 -2.53 11.83 -12.36
C LYS A 163 -1.50 10.94 -13.04
N ARG A 164 -0.40 11.52 -13.53
CA ARG A 164 0.68 10.81 -14.23
C ARG A 164 1.82 10.40 -13.29
N LEU A 165 1.77 10.79 -12.01
CA LEU A 165 2.77 10.41 -11.02
C LEU A 165 2.50 9.00 -10.52
N HIS A 166 3.53 8.15 -10.53
CA HIS A 166 3.47 6.78 -10.03
C HIS A 166 3.76 6.77 -8.52
N VAL A 167 2.82 7.32 -7.75
CA VAL A 167 2.84 7.41 -6.28
C VAL A 167 1.51 6.97 -5.68
N GLY A 168 1.50 6.59 -4.41
CA GLY A 168 0.26 6.23 -3.73
C GLY A 168 -0.63 7.44 -3.41
N THR A 169 -0.02 8.57 -3.03
CA THR A 169 -0.76 9.83 -2.79
C THR A 169 -0.12 11.00 -3.54
N ALA A 170 -0.82 11.50 -4.56
CA ALA A 170 -0.44 12.71 -5.28
C ALA A 170 -1.17 13.94 -4.72
N TYR A 171 -0.48 15.08 -4.65
CA TYR A 171 -1.02 16.34 -4.14
C TYR A 171 -0.92 17.47 -5.16
N VAL A 172 -1.82 18.44 -5.04
CA VAL A 172 -1.75 19.71 -5.78
C VAL A 172 -1.69 20.86 -4.76
N ASN A 173 -0.67 21.72 -4.86
CA ASN A 173 -0.48 22.93 -4.04
C ASN A 173 -0.42 22.70 -2.50
N ASN A 174 -0.08 21.48 -2.10
CA ASN A 174 0.25 21.07 -0.73
C ASN A 174 1.06 19.75 -0.78
N HIS A 175 1.46 19.22 0.37
CA HIS A 175 2.13 17.92 0.47
C HIS A 175 1.80 17.25 1.81
N SER A 176 1.97 15.92 1.90
CA SER A 176 1.96 15.04 3.09
C SER A 176 0.89 15.15 4.19
N PHE A 177 0.00 16.16 4.19
CA PHE A 177 -0.92 16.42 5.31
C PHE A 177 -1.91 15.26 5.56
N THR A 178 -2.15 14.42 4.55
CA THR A 178 -3.03 13.25 4.69
C THR A 178 -2.44 12.14 5.56
N GLY A 179 -1.12 12.14 5.80
CA GLY A 179 -0.48 11.16 6.69
C GLY A 179 -0.96 11.26 8.15
N ALA A 180 -1.49 12.42 8.54
CA ALA A 180 -2.10 12.65 9.85
C ALA A 180 -3.64 12.56 9.83
N MET A 181 -4.26 12.27 8.67
CA MET A 181 -5.71 12.19 8.52
C MET A 181 -6.18 10.73 8.63
N PRO A 182 -6.85 10.31 9.71
CA PRO A 182 -7.23 8.90 9.90
C PRO A 182 -8.17 8.35 8.82
N ALA A 183 -8.95 9.22 8.19
CA ALA A 183 -9.89 8.85 7.14
C ALA A 183 -9.26 8.78 5.74
N ALA A 184 -8.10 9.41 5.52
CA ALA A 184 -7.44 9.43 4.22
C ALA A 184 -6.63 8.14 4.03
N PRO A 185 -6.73 7.47 2.88
CA PRO A 185 -5.89 6.32 2.59
C PRO A 185 -4.43 6.78 2.48
N TRP A 186 -3.54 6.10 3.20
CA TRP A 186 -2.11 6.27 3.11
C TRP A 186 -1.52 5.01 2.49
N THR A 187 -1.05 5.14 1.26
CA THR A 187 -0.57 4.01 0.46
C THR A 187 0.65 4.42 -0.35
N GLY A 188 1.40 3.44 -0.83
CA GLY A 188 2.56 3.62 -1.67
C GLY A 188 2.60 2.54 -2.74
N VAL A 189 3.44 2.77 -3.75
CA VAL A 189 3.73 1.81 -4.82
C VAL A 189 5.24 1.58 -4.92
N LYS A 190 5.64 0.60 -5.73
CA LYS A 190 7.06 0.23 -5.95
C LYS A 190 7.76 -0.15 -4.64
N GLY A 191 8.96 0.36 -4.39
CA GLY A 191 9.73 0.12 -3.16
C GLY A 191 9.15 0.77 -1.90
N SER A 192 8.08 1.58 -2.00
CA SER A 192 7.45 2.21 -0.83
C SER A 192 6.50 1.27 -0.06
N GLY A 193 6.24 0.08 -0.58
CA GLY A 193 5.44 -0.95 0.09
C GLY A 193 4.17 -1.32 -0.69
N THR A 194 3.38 -2.18 -0.06
CA THR A 194 2.12 -2.71 -0.60
C THR A 194 1.01 -2.61 0.43
N GLY A 195 -0.23 -2.40 -0.01
CA GLY A 195 -1.40 -2.29 0.86
C GLY A 195 -1.77 -0.84 1.16
N VAL A 196 -2.69 -0.65 2.11
CA VAL A 196 -3.25 0.66 2.46
C VAL A 196 -3.31 0.76 3.98
N ALA A 197 -2.70 1.80 4.52
CA ALA A 197 -2.88 2.23 5.90
C ALA A 197 -3.96 3.32 5.96
N SER A 198 -4.61 3.46 7.12
CA SER A 198 -5.68 4.43 7.35
C SER A 198 -6.90 4.28 6.42
N GLY A 199 -7.96 5.02 6.73
CA GLY A 199 -9.24 4.95 6.03
C GLY A 199 -9.95 3.59 6.18
N GLU A 200 -11.11 3.46 5.53
CA GLU A 200 -11.89 2.22 5.55
C GLU A 200 -11.16 1.06 4.85
N PHE A 201 -10.30 1.36 3.88
CA PHE A 201 -9.52 0.37 3.14
C PHE A 201 -8.57 -0.41 4.04
N ALA A 202 -8.03 0.22 5.10
CA ALA A 202 -7.16 -0.45 6.06
C ALA A 202 -7.89 -1.58 6.81
N LEU A 203 -9.19 -1.47 7.06
CA LEU A 203 -9.98 -2.48 7.76
C LEU A 203 -10.02 -3.81 7.00
N ASN A 204 -9.91 -3.78 5.66
CA ASN A 204 -9.86 -4.99 4.84
C ASN A 204 -8.58 -5.81 5.08
N HIS A 205 -7.50 -5.20 5.58
CA HIS A 205 -6.27 -5.93 5.97
C HIS A 205 -6.42 -6.65 7.31
N TYR A 206 -7.34 -6.20 8.17
CA TYR A 206 -7.59 -6.78 9.51
C TYR A 206 -8.81 -7.70 9.55
N THR A 207 -9.49 -7.86 8.43
CA THR A 207 -10.68 -8.71 8.31
C THR A 207 -10.46 -9.80 7.28
N ARG A 208 -11.24 -10.88 7.37
CA ARG A 208 -11.25 -11.95 6.38
C ARG A 208 -12.68 -12.11 5.86
N PRO A 209 -12.91 -12.09 4.53
CA PRO A 209 -14.24 -12.37 4.00
C PRO A 209 -14.67 -13.78 4.41
N ARG A 210 -15.86 -13.89 4.99
CA ARG A 210 -16.51 -15.16 5.31
C ARG A 210 -17.74 -15.31 4.44
N SER A 211 -17.78 -16.37 3.64
CA SER A 211 -19.00 -16.76 2.94
C SER A 211 -19.78 -17.76 3.79
N LEU A 212 -21.09 -17.50 3.96
CA LEU A 212 -22.05 -18.46 4.46
C LEU A 212 -23.05 -18.71 3.33
N VAL A 213 -23.03 -19.93 2.78
CA VAL A 213 -23.98 -20.36 1.77
C VAL A 213 -25.04 -21.22 2.46
N ILE A 214 -26.29 -20.76 2.41
CA ILE A 214 -27.44 -21.52 2.90
C ILE A 214 -28.22 -21.97 1.67
N ASP A 215 -28.13 -23.25 1.35
CA ASP A 215 -29.06 -23.85 0.40
C ASP A 215 -30.41 -24.09 1.09
N ARG A 216 -31.46 -23.46 0.57
CA ARG A 216 -32.84 -23.62 1.06
C ARG A 216 -33.66 -24.60 0.22
N ASN A 217 -33.05 -25.25 -0.76
CA ASN A 217 -33.72 -26.27 -1.55
C ASN A 217 -34.06 -27.47 -0.67
N GLU A 218 -35.33 -27.90 -0.72
CA GLU A 218 -35.77 -29.13 -0.04
C GLU A 218 -35.43 -30.41 -0.83
N GLY A 219 -35.19 -30.25 -2.13
CA GLY A 219 -34.89 -31.33 -3.06
C GLY A 219 -33.39 -31.53 -3.27
N ALA A 220 -33.01 -32.73 -3.71
CA ALA A 220 -31.64 -33.01 -4.10
C ALA A 220 -31.25 -32.25 -5.38
N ASP A 221 -29.99 -31.84 -5.48
CA ASP A 221 -29.50 -31.31 -6.76
C ASP A 221 -29.37 -32.41 -7.81
N ALA A 222 -29.59 -32.04 -9.06
CA ALA A 222 -29.54 -32.97 -10.17
C ALA A 222 -28.14 -33.56 -10.41
N TRP A 223 -27.08 -32.88 -9.96
CA TRP A 223 -25.69 -33.31 -10.12
C TRP A 223 -25.16 -34.15 -8.95
N TRP A 224 -25.97 -34.42 -7.92
CA TRP A 224 -25.57 -35.33 -6.85
C TRP A 224 -25.56 -36.78 -7.32
N PHE A 225 -24.93 -37.67 -6.54
CA PHE A 225 -24.83 -39.09 -6.91
C PHE A 225 -26.21 -39.77 -7.05
N PRO A 226 -26.34 -40.78 -7.93
CA PRO A 226 -25.27 -41.47 -8.67
C PRO A 226 -24.90 -40.80 -10.00
N MET A 227 -23.67 -41.06 -10.46
CA MET A 227 -23.22 -40.69 -11.82
C MET A 227 -23.82 -41.68 -12.82
N ASP A 228 -24.73 -41.23 -13.68
CA ASP A 228 -25.40 -42.03 -14.70
C ASP A 228 -25.45 -41.30 -16.04
N GLY A 229 -25.84 -42.00 -17.10
CA GLY A 229 -25.94 -41.40 -18.44
C GLY A 229 -26.97 -40.26 -18.53
N ALA A 230 -27.92 -40.18 -17.58
CA ALA A 230 -28.86 -39.06 -17.52
C ALA A 230 -28.18 -37.78 -17.01
N LEU A 231 -27.16 -37.89 -16.14
CA LEU A 231 -26.36 -36.75 -15.69
C LEU A 231 -25.42 -36.29 -16.81
N GLU A 232 -24.81 -37.22 -17.53
CA GLU A 232 -24.01 -36.92 -18.71
C GLU A 232 -24.84 -36.19 -19.77
N GLU A 233 -26.02 -36.71 -20.11
CA GLU A 233 -26.92 -36.05 -21.06
C GLU A 233 -27.34 -34.66 -20.56
N LEU A 234 -27.64 -34.51 -19.26
CA LEU A 234 -27.95 -33.21 -18.68
C LEU A 234 -26.79 -32.22 -18.84
N GLY A 235 -25.56 -32.65 -18.58
CA GLY A 235 -24.35 -31.82 -18.76
C GLY A 235 -24.16 -31.39 -20.21
N ILE A 236 -24.28 -32.31 -21.17
CA ILE A 236 -24.19 -32.02 -22.61
C ILE A 236 -25.26 -31.01 -23.03
N ARG A 237 -26.52 -31.20 -22.61
CA ARG A 237 -27.62 -30.29 -22.98
C ARG A 237 -27.47 -28.90 -22.36
N LEU A 238 -26.99 -28.80 -21.13
CA LEU A 238 -26.67 -27.51 -20.49
C LEU A 238 -25.52 -26.81 -21.22
N SER A 239 -24.48 -27.55 -21.62
CA SER A 239 -23.36 -27.01 -22.40
C SER A 239 -23.82 -26.53 -23.79
N ASP A 240 -24.54 -27.35 -24.56
CA ASP A 240 -25.11 -26.98 -25.86
C ASP A 240 -25.99 -25.73 -25.78
N ALA A 241 -26.83 -25.64 -24.73
CA ALA A 241 -27.69 -24.48 -24.50
C ALA A 241 -26.87 -23.22 -24.18
N SER A 242 -25.80 -23.34 -23.39
CA SER A 242 -24.90 -22.21 -23.09
C SER A 242 -24.14 -21.70 -24.32
N LEU A 243 -23.92 -22.57 -25.31
CA LEU A 243 -23.29 -22.24 -26.60
C LEU A 243 -24.28 -21.76 -27.67
N GLY A 244 -25.54 -21.51 -27.29
CA GLY A 244 -26.55 -20.90 -28.17
C GLY A 244 -27.46 -21.88 -28.91
N ASN A 245 -27.37 -23.20 -28.67
CA ASN A 245 -28.31 -24.17 -29.24
C ASN A 245 -29.61 -24.23 -28.42
N GLY A 246 -30.57 -23.36 -28.74
CA GLY A 246 -31.85 -23.26 -28.01
C GLY A 246 -32.69 -24.54 -28.00
N LEU A 247 -32.53 -25.44 -28.99
CA LEU A 247 -33.24 -26.72 -29.01
C LEU A 247 -32.75 -27.68 -27.93
N ALA A 248 -31.49 -27.56 -27.50
CA ALA A 248 -30.93 -28.39 -26.44
C ALA A 248 -31.58 -28.10 -25.08
N ALA A 249 -32.03 -26.85 -24.84
CA ALA A 249 -32.69 -26.44 -23.61
C ALA A 249 -34.06 -27.11 -23.40
N LEU A 250 -34.74 -27.57 -24.47
CA LEU A 250 -36.05 -28.20 -24.40
C LEU A 250 -36.05 -29.49 -23.56
N LYS A 251 -34.92 -30.22 -23.53
CA LYS A 251 -34.78 -31.46 -22.76
C LYS A 251 -34.35 -31.25 -21.31
N VAL A 252 -33.81 -30.08 -20.97
CA VAL A 252 -33.22 -29.79 -19.65
C VAL A 252 -34.24 -29.96 -18.49
N PRO A 253 -35.49 -29.46 -18.56
CA PRO A 253 -36.45 -29.63 -17.46
C PRO A 253 -36.76 -31.10 -17.14
N LEU A 254 -36.93 -31.92 -18.19
CA LEU A 254 -37.18 -33.35 -18.05
C LEU A 254 -35.96 -34.06 -17.43
N LEU A 255 -34.76 -33.74 -17.90
CA LEU A 255 -33.52 -34.33 -17.38
C LEU A 255 -33.29 -33.92 -15.92
N LEU A 256 -33.52 -32.66 -15.53
CA LEU A 256 -33.46 -32.21 -14.14
C LEU A 256 -34.46 -32.95 -13.25
N TRP A 257 -35.70 -33.12 -13.70
CA TRP A 257 -36.71 -33.87 -12.95
C TRP A 257 -36.32 -35.35 -12.79
N ARG A 258 -35.87 -36.00 -13.87
CA ARG A 258 -35.41 -37.40 -13.85
C ARG A 258 -34.23 -37.55 -12.89
N ARG A 259 -33.27 -36.64 -12.95
CA ARG A 259 -32.10 -36.62 -12.06
C ARG A 259 -32.48 -36.49 -10.61
N ARG A 260 -33.35 -35.54 -10.24
CA ARG A 260 -33.87 -35.41 -8.87
C ARG A 260 -34.50 -36.70 -8.35
N ARG A 261 -35.28 -37.40 -9.19
CA ARG A 261 -35.88 -38.70 -8.82
C ARG A 261 -34.83 -39.79 -8.65
N THR A 262 -33.85 -39.89 -9.55
CA THR A 262 -32.77 -40.87 -9.44
C THR A 262 -31.96 -40.66 -8.16
N VAL A 263 -31.57 -39.42 -7.85
CA VAL A 263 -30.79 -39.10 -6.65
C VAL A 263 -31.56 -39.49 -5.38
N LEU A 264 -32.82 -39.06 -5.26
CA LEU A 264 -33.65 -39.41 -4.09
C LEU A 264 -33.92 -40.92 -4.00
N GLY A 265 -34.07 -41.60 -5.14
CA GLY A 265 -34.26 -43.05 -5.20
C GLY A 265 -33.02 -43.84 -4.75
N PHE A 266 -31.83 -43.38 -5.16
CA PHE A 266 -30.55 -43.99 -4.79
C PHE A 266 -30.32 -43.98 -3.27
N VAL A 267 -30.64 -42.87 -2.60
CA VAL A 267 -30.52 -42.77 -1.13
C VAL A 267 -31.55 -43.67 -0.41
N ARG A 268 -32.78 -43.73 -0.92
CA ARG A 268 -33.88 -44.51 -0.30
C ARG A 268 -33.72 -46.03 -0.41
N THR A 269 -32.88 -46.51 -1.33
CA THR A 269 -32.73 -47.94 -1.63
C THR A 269 -31.50 -48.60 -0.97
N ALA A 270 -30.74 -47.85 -0.15
CA ALA A 270 -29.69 -48.44 0.67
C ALA A 270 -30.28 -49.46 1.68
N PRO A 271 -29.65 -50.64 1.89
CA PRO A 271 -30.21 -51.66 2.75
C PRO A 271 -30.30 -51.14 4.19
N ARG A 272 -31.51 -51.21 4.79
CA ARG A 272 -31.66 -51.10 6.24
C ARG A 272 -30.71 -52.11 6.88
N GLU A 273 -29.82 -51.65 7.76
CA GLU A 273 -29.05 -52.56 8.62
C GLU A 273 -30.02 -53.53 9.27
N THR A 274 -29.85 -54.81 8.97
CA THR A 274 -30.49 -55.89 9.72
C THR A 274 -29.88 -55.87 11.12
N THR A 275 -30.59 -55.24 12.06
CA THR A 275 -30.35 -55.38 13.49
C THR A 275 -30.69 -56.80 13.92
N ALA A 276 -29.80 -57.75 13.64
CA ALA A 276 -29.73 -59.00 14.39
C ALA A 276 -28.96 -58.70 15.69
N PRO A 277 -29.53 -58.91 16.89
CA PRO A 277 -28.82 -58.66 18.12
C PRO A 277 -27.74 -59.74 18.29
N ARG A 278 -26.47 -59.37 18.09
CA ARG A 278 -25.35 -60.19 18.58
C ARG A 278 -25.37 -60.11 20.11
N LYS A 279 -25.83 -61.20 20.73
CA LYS A 279 -25.64 -61.45 22.17
C LYS A 279 -24.16 -61.34 22.48
N THR A 280 -23.76 -60.22 23.06
CA THR A 280 -22.43 -60.05 23.65
C THR A 280 -22.65 -59.96 25.16
N SER A 281 -22.07 -60.93 25.87
CA SER A 281 -22.24 -61.16 27.31
C SER A 281 -21.93 -59.90 28.15
N MET A 282 -22.76 -59.65 29.18
CA MET A 282 -22.62 -58.56 30.16
C MET A 282 -21.26 -58.51 30.89
N LEU A 283 -20.45 -59.57 30.83
CA LEU A 283 -19.15 -59.63 31.48
C LEU A 283 -18.09 -58.70 30.87
N THR A 284 -18.21 -58.33 29.59
CA THR A 284 -17.18 -57.49 28.94
C THR A 284 -17.36 -56.00 29.24
N GLN A 285 -18.57 -55.53 29.55
CA GLN A 285 -18.81 -54.13 29.92
C GLN A 285 -18.40 -53.80 31.37
N ALA A 286 -18.45 -54.76 32.29
CA ALA A 286 -18.08 -54.52 33.69
C ALA A 286 -16.56 -54.34 33.90
N LEU A 287 -15.71 -54.99 33.08
CA LEU A 287 -14.25 -54.88 33.22
C LEU A 287 -13.67 -53.56 32.71
N LEU A 288 -14.38 -52.84 31.82
CA LEU A 288 -13.91 -51.58 31.26
C LEU A 288 -14.18 -50.36 32.16
N MET A 289 -15.07 -50.45 33.14
CA MET A 289 -15.41 -49.34 34.04
C MET A 289 -14.53 -49.24 35.30
N LEU A 290 -13.62 -50.19 35.56
CA LEU A 290 -12.84 -50.26 36.81
C LEU A 290 -11.40 -49.72 36.71
N ARG A 291 -11.03 -48.94 35.69
CA ARG A 291 -9.72 -48.27 35.68
C ARG A 291 -9.81 -46.86 36.30
N PRO A 292 -9.09 -46.57 37.40
CA PRO A 292 -9.13 -45.26 38.04
C PRO A 292 -8.33 -44.22 37.24
N LYS A 293 -8.91 -43.04 37.05
CA LYS A 293 -8.27 -41.85 36.47
C LYS A 293 -7.12 -41.40 37.38
N ARG A 294 -5.87 -41.53 36.92
CA ARG A 294 -4.73 -40.82 37.52
C ARG A 294 -4.70 -39.39 37.01
N HIS A 295 -4.95 -38.44 37.90
CA HIS A 295 -4.55 -37.04 37.73
C HIS A 295 -3.03 -36.93 37.62
N THR A 296 -2.54 -36.14 36.67
CA THR A 296 -1.23 -35.50 36.78
C THR A 296 -1.36 -34.02 36.44
N ARG A 297 -1.03 -33.19 37.44
CA ARG A 297 -0.68 -31.78 37.30
C ARG A 297 0.75 -31.69 36.76
N ARG A 298 0.97 -30.88 35.75
CA ARG A 298 1.91 -29.74 35.74
C ARG A 298 1.69 -28.95 34.46
#